data_AF-A0A964N232-F1
#
_entry.id   AF-A0A964N232-F1
#
_cell.length_a   1.000
_cell.length_b   1.000
_cell.length_c   1.000
_cell.angle_alpha   90.00
_cell.angle_beta   90.00
_cell.angle_gamma   90.00
#
_symmetry.space_group_name_H-M   'P 1'
#
loop_
_entity.id
_entity.type
_entity.pdbx_description
1 polymer ?
#
loop_
_entity_poly.entity_id
_entity_poly.type
_entity_poly.pdbx_seq_one_letter_code
_entity_poly.pdbx_strand_id
1 'polypeptide(L)'
;MPATLDIEIALLHHVLQLRRPWLDDVMIFASAVGSAGFVWWVFALIASVFPARRADAWRLLLAIAFTFLFNGYVLKPVFDRPRPFAVIADLPVIDAKPVTPSFPSGHAAMAVAGAIAGARMILAAGWVLWPLGVVVAVSRVYIGVHWPTDVVAGAVVGLSCAWLVVGGRRRV
;
A
#
# COMPACT_ATOMS: atom_id res chain seq x y z
N MET A 1 26.95 10.37 5.66
CA MET A 1 25.63 10.06 5.07
C MET A 1 24.62 11.06 5.64
N PRO A 2 23.57 11.47 4.93
CA PRO A 2 22.58 12.37 5.49
C PRO A 2 21.86 11.69 6.65
N ALA A 3 21.65 12.39 7.78
CA ALA A 3 21.11 11.82 9.02
C ALA A 3 19.74 11.11 8.84
N THR A 4 18.97 11.51 7.83
CA THR A 4 17.71 10.87 7.47
C THR A 4 17.89 9.44 6.95
N LEU A 5 18.95 9.18 6.18
CA LEU A 5 19.24 7.85 5.64
C LEU A 5 19.64 6.88 6.76
N ASP A 6 20.41 7.34 7.74
CA ASP A 6 20.83 6.52 8.87
C ASP A 6 19.62 6.04 9.71
N ILE A 7 18.64 6.92 9.92
CA ILE A 7 17.39 6.58 10.61
C ILE A 7 16.59 5.53 9.82
N GLU A 8 16.48 5.70 8.49
CA GLU A 8 15.74 4.75 7.66
C GLU A 8 16.39 3.36 7.62
N ILE A 9 17.72 3.30 7.56
CA ILE A 9 18.48 2.06 7.65
C ILE A 9 18.23 1.39 9.00
N ALA A 10 18.32 2.15 10.10
CA ALA A 10 18.08 1.63 11.45
C ALA A 10 16.66 1.06 11.60
N LEU A 11 15.64 1.79 11.13
CA LEU A 11 14.25 1.34 11.16
C LEU A 11 14.03 0.10 10.28
N LEU A 12 14.60 0.08 9.07
CA LEU A 12 14.55 -1.08 8.19
C LEU A 12 15.14 -2.31 8.88
N HIS A 13 16.38 -2.21 9.39
CA HIS A 13 17.04 -3.31 10.08
C HIS A 13 16.25 -3.79 11.32
N HIS A 14 15.65 -2.87 12.07
CA HIS A 14 14.78 -3.25 13.18
C HIS A 14 13.60 -4.10 12.72
N VAL A 15 12.93 -3.74 11.62
CA VAL A 15 11.85 -4.55 11.04
C VAL A 15 12.38 -5.91 10.56
N LEU A 16 13.56 -5.96 9.95
CA LEU A 16 14.16 -7.22 9.48
C LEU A 16 14.45 -8.21 10.63
N GLN A 17 14.75 -7.71 11.84
CA GLN A 17 14.97 -8.56 13.03
C GLN A 17 13.68 -9.24 13.52
N LEU A 18 12.51 -8.74 13.12
CA LEU A 18 11.21 -9.36 13.44
C LEU A 18 10.96 -10.63 12.61
N ARG A 19 11.80 -10.94 11.63
CA ARG A 19 11.57 -12.06 10.71
C ARG A 19 11.49 -13.42 11.39
N ARG A 20 10.44 -14.18 11.07
CA ARG A 20 10.22 -15.56 11.53
C ARG A 20 9.58 -16.32 10.36
N PRO A 21 9.85 -17.63 10.17
CA PRO A 21 9.32 -18.37 9.02
C PRO A 21 7.81 -18.24 8.82
N TRP A 22 7.02 -18.37 9.90
CA TRP A 22 5.57 -18.22 9.83
C TRP A 22 5.11 -16.79 9.50
N LEU A 23 5.89 -15.78 9.92
CA LEU A 23 5.57 -14.38 9.68
C LEU A 23 6.02 -13.96 8.27
N ASP A 24 7.08 -14.58 7.74
CA ASP A 24 7.53 -14.40 6.36
C ASP A 24 6.42 -14.81 5.39
N ASP A 25 5.81 -15.98 5.61
CA ASP A 25 4.67 -16.45 4.80
C ASP A 25 3.49 -15.47 4.85
N VAL A 26 3.14 -14.98 6.04
CA VAL A 26 2.06 -13.99 6.23
C VAL A 26 2.36 -12.68 5.49
N MET A 27 3.61 -12.17 5.58
CA MET A 27 4.00 -10.90 4.99
C MET A 27 4.14 -11.01 3.46
N ILE A 28 4.64 -12.13 2.94
CA ILE A 28 4.67 -12.42 1.50
C ILE A 28 3.24 -12.55 0.97
N PHE A 29 2.35 -13.25 1.68
CA PHE A 29 0.94 -13.35 1.29
C PHE A 29 0.26 -11.98 1.30
N ALA A 30 0.45 -11.18 2.35
CA ALA A 30 -0.08 -9.82 2.45
C ALA A 30 0.43 -8.93 1.31
N SER A 31 1.73 -9.03 0.98
CA SER A 31 2.33 -8.39 -0.18
C SER A 31 1.62 -8.80 -1.48
N ALA A 32 1.41 -10.10 -1.69
CA ALA A 32 0.77 -10.64 -2.89
C ALA A 32 -0.67 -10.16 -3.07
N VAL A 33 -1.51 -10.22 -2.02
CA VAL A 33 -2.90 -9.74 -2.12
C VAL A 33 -3.01 -8.21 -2.27
N GLY A 34 -1.96 -7.48 -1.86
CA GLY A 34 -1.84 -6.04 -2.08
C GLY A 34 -1.37 -5.65 -3.49
N SER A 35 -0.90 -6.61 -4.29
CA SER A 35 -0.35 -6.35 -5.62
C SER A 35 -1.38 -5.71 -6.55
N ALA A 36 -1.04 -4.56 -7.13
CA ALA A 36 -1.95 -3.72 -7.93
C ALA A 36 -3.31 -3.43 -7.26
N GLY A 37 -3.39 -3.54 -5.93
CA GLY A 37 -4.63 -3.40 -5.16
C GLY A 37 -5.59 -4.58 -5.31
N PHE A 38 -5.13 -5.78 -5.69
CA PHE A 38 -5.94 -6.96 -6.00
C PHE A 38 -7.06 -7.24 -4.98
N VAL A 39 -6.75 -7.26 -3.69
CA VAL A 39 -7.75 -7.49 -2.63
C VAL A 39 -8.91 -6.49 -2.66
N TRP A 40 -8.64 -5.24 -3.05
CA TRP A 40 -9.63 -4.17 -3.15
C TRP A 40 -10.48 -4.30 -4.41
N TRP A 41 -9.90 -4.77 -5.53
CA TRP A 41 -10.64 -5.12 -6.73
C TRP A 41 -11.66 -6.22 -6.43
N VAL A 42 -11.21 -7.31 -5.78
CA VAL A 42 -12.09 -8.42 -5.38
C VAL A 42 -13.21 -7.93 -4.45
N PHE A 43 -12.87 -7.15 -3.43
CA PHE A 43 -13.87 -6.61 -2.50
C PHE A 43 -14.92 -5.74 -3.20
N ALA A 44 -14.50 -4.86 -4.11
CA ALA A 44 -15.42 -4.04 -4.88
C ALA A 44 -16.30 -4.86 -5.83
N LEU A 45 -15.74 -5.85 -6.52
CA LEU A 45 -16.51 -6.73 -7.41
C LEU A 45 -17.58 -7.51 -6.64
N ILE A 46 -17.26 -8.07 -5.48
CA ILE A 46 -18.24 -8.72 -4.60
C ILE A 46 -19.33 -7.72 -4.17
N ALA A 47 -18.94 -6.52 -3.73
CA ALA A 47 -19.88 -5.49 -3.31
C ALA A 47 -20.80 -5.01 -4.45
N SER A 48 -20.32 -5.03 -5.70
CA SER A 48 -21.07 -4.57 -6.89
C SER A 48 -22.31 -5.43 -7.22
N VAL A 49 -22.35 -6.67 -6.72
CA VAL A 49 -23.50 -7.58 -6.85
C VAL A 49 -24.71 -7.02 -6.08
N PHE A 50 -24.47 -6.29 -4.99
CA PHE A 50 -25.52 -5.66 -4.19
C PHE A 50 -25.90 -4.30 -4.77
N PRO A 51 -27.13 -4.10 -5.29
CA PRO A 51 -27.53 -2.85 -5.95
C PRO A 51 -27.32 -1.61 -5.07
N ALA A 52 -27.58 -1.73 -3.76
CA ALA A 52 -27.39 -0.66 -2.78
C ALA A 52 -25.92 -0.21 -2.61
N ARG A 53 -24.95 -1.01 -3.04
CA ARG A 53 -23.50 -0.74 -2.91
C ARG A 53 -22.80 -0.53 -4.25
N ARG A 54 -23.49 -0.74 -5.38
CA ARG A 54 -22.87 -0.72 -6.71
C ARG A 54 -22.15 0.59 -7.03
N ALA A 55 -22.76 1.73 -6.72
CA ALA A 55 -22.14 3.04 -6.94
C ALA A 55 -20.86 3.23 -6.10
N ASP A 56 -20.82 2.66 -4.90
CA ASP A 56 -19.68 2.77 -3.98
C ASP A 56 -18.56 1.82 -4.40
N ALA A 57 -18.91 0.61 -4.84
CA ALA A 57 -18.00 -0.35 -5.43
C ALA A 57 -17.26 0.25 -6.64
N TRP A 58 -18.00 0.89 -7.57
CA TRP A 58 -17.37 1.58 -8.71
C TRP A 58 -16.42 2.70 -8.28
N ARG A 59 -16.75 3.44 -7.22
CA ARG A 59 -15.86 4.48 -6.69
C ARG A 59 -14.62 3.89 -6.03
N LEU A 60 -14.73 2.76 -5.35
CA LEU A 60 -13.59 2.02 -4.82
C LEU A 60 -12.67 1.57 -5.96
N LEU A 61 -13.22 0.97 -7.03
CA LEU A 61 -12.45 0.59 -8.22
C LEU A 61 -11.73 1.81 -8.84
N LEU A 62 -12.44 2.92 -8.98
CA LEU A 62 -11.88 4.18 -9.49
C LEU A 62 -10.76 4.70 -8.59
N ALA A 63 -10.93 4.65 -7.26
CA ALA A 63 -9.91 5.10 -6.31
C ALA A 63 -8.63 4.26 -6.41
N ILE A 64 -8.75 2.94 -6.54
CA ILE A 64 -7.60 2.05 -6.72
C ILE A 64 -6.91 2.29 -8.06
N ALA A 65 -7.67 2.35 -9.16
CA ALA A 65 -7.12 2.61 -10.49
C ALA A 65 -6.41 3.97 -10.57
N PHE A 66 -7.06 5.02 -10.06
CA PHE A 66 -6.47 6.36 -10.00
C PHE A 66 -5.18 6.38 -9.18
N THR A 67 -5.19 5.77 -7.98
CA THR A 67 -4.00 5.70 -7.11
C THR A 67 -2.87 4.92 -7.76
N PHE A 68 -3.17 3.77 -8.39
CA PHE A 68 -2.19 2.96 -9.11
C PHE A 68 -1.52 3.74 -10.23
N LEU A 69 -2.32 4.39 -11.08
CA LEU A 69 -1.82 5.17 -12.21
C LEU A 69 -1.02 6.38 -11.75
N PHE A 70 -1.54 7.15 -10.81
CA PHE A 70 -0.88 8.35 -10.30
C PHE A 70 0.43 8.02 -9.57
N ASN A 71 0.42 7.05 -8.65
CA ASN A 71 1.64 6.66 -7.95
C ASN A 71 2.67 6.03 -8.90
N GLY A 72 2.22 5.15 -9.80
CA GLY A 72 3.08 4.33 -10.64
C GLY A 72 3.72 5.09 -11.79
N TYR A 73 2.96 5.95 -12.47
CA TYR A 73 3.36 6.58 -13.72
C TYR A 73 3.61 8.08 -13.60
N VAL A 74 3.19 8.72 -12.51
CA VAL A 74 3.48 10.15 -12.26
C VAL A 74 4.52 10.29 -11.16
N LEU A 75 4.22 9.83 -9.95
CA LEU A 75 5.10 10.10 -8.80
C LEU A 75 6.41 9.32 -8.87
N LYS A 76 6.37 8.02 -9.15
CA LYS A 76 7.58 7.20 -9.17
C LYS A 76 8.67 7.68 -10.14
N PRO A 77 8.34 8.01 -11.42
CA PRO A 77 9.34 8.57 -12.33
C PRO A 77 9.88 9.94 -11.90
N VAL A 78 9.07 10.75 -11.21
CA VAL A 78 9.49 12.08 -10.73
C VAL A 78 10.52 11.99 -9.62
N PHE A 79 10.37 11.04 -8.69
CA PHE A 79 11.29 10.90 -7.56
C PHE A 79 12.47 9.98 -7.83
N ASP A 80 12.30 8.97 -8.70
CA ASP A 80 13.31 8.00 -9.14
C ASP A 80 14.22 7.44 -8.00
N ARG A 81 13.61 7.21 -6.83
CA ARG A 81 14.38 6.84 -5.64
C ARG A 81 14.85 5.39 -5.72
N PRO A 82 16.12 5.08 -5.40
CA PRO A 82 16.60 3.70 -5.31
C PRO A 82 15.95 2.93 -4.16
N ARG A 83 15.86 1.61 -4.32
CA ARG A 83 15.34 0.69 -3.29
C ARG A 83 16.41 0.35 -2.25
N PRO A 84 16.01 -0.10 -1.03
CA PRO A 84 16.96 -0.48 0.00
C PRO A 84 18.02 -1.48 -0.46
N PHE A 85 17.61 -2.54 -1.17
CA PHE A 85 18.52 -3.58 -1.66
C PHE A 85 19.45 -3.13 -2.78
N ALA A 86 19.23 -1.94 -3.37
CA ALA A 86 20.15 -1.35 -4.35
C ALA A 86 21.20 -0.45 -3.68
N VAL A 87 20.99 -0.08 -2.40
CA VAL A 87 21.87 0.81 -1.64
C VAL A 87 22.66 0.03 -0.58
N ILE A 88 22.01 -0.93 0.09
CA ILE A 88 22.60 -1.76 1.14
C ILE A 88 23.02 -3.09 0.50
N ALA A 89 24.33 -3.34 0.48
CA ALA A 89 24.89 -4.60 0.02
C ALA A 89 24.33 -5.77 0.86
N ASP A 90 24.05 -6.89 0.20
CA ASP A 90 23.58 -8.14 0.83
C ASP A 90 22.31 -8.02 1.69
N LEU A 91 21.50 -6.97 1.47
CA LEU A 91 20.22 -6.83 2.15
C LEU A 91 19.30 -8.02 1.80
N PRO A 92 18.81 -8.77 2.79
CA PRO A 92 18.01 -9.96 2.51
C PRO A 92 16.59 -9.55 2.07
N VAL A 93 16.27 -9.83 0.80
CA VAL A 93 14.93 -9.66 0.23
C VAL A 93 14.26 -11.03 0.11
N ILE A 94 13.05 -11.17 0.65
CA ILE A 94 12.34 -12.46 0.75
C ILE A 94 11.14 -12.55 -0.22
N ASP A 95 11.10 -11.67 -1.22
CA ASP A 95 10.09 -11.63 -2.29
C ASP A 95 10.77 -11.15 -3.60
N ALA A 96 10.02 -11.08 -4.70
CA ALA A 96 10.53 -10.58 -5.97
C ALA A 96 11.07 -9.15 -5.86
N LYS A 97 12.30 -8.93 -6.35
CA LYS A 97 12.94 -7.61 -6.43
C LYS A 97 12.27 -6.77 -7.53
N PRO A 98 11.54 -5.68 -7.22
CA PRO A 98 10.88 -4.90 -8.25
C PRO A 98 11.89 -4.00 -8.99
N VAL A 99 11.71 -3.87 -10.30
CA VAL A 99 12.57 -3.02 -11.17
C VAL A 99 12.19 -1.54 -11.19
N THR A 100 11.02 -1.19 -10.64
CA THR A 100 10.53 0.20 -10.60
C THR A 100 11.09 0.98 -9.39
N PRO A 101 11.12 2.32 -9.43
CA PRO A 101 11.56 3.15 -8.30
C PRO A 101 10.83 2.83 -6.98
N SER A 102 11.48 3.14 -5.86
CA SER A 102 11.00 2.84 -4.51
C SER A 102 9.93 3.83 -4.02
N PHE A 103 10.07 5.11 -4.33
CA PHE A 103 9.22 6.15 -3.74
C PHE A 103 8.14 6.67 -4.69
N PRO A 104 6.89 6.88 -4.24
CA PRO A 104 6.29 6.35 -3.02
C PRO A 104 5.86 4.89 -3.19
N SER A 105 5.62 4.19 -2.06
CA SER A 105 5.15 2.80 -2.07
C SER A 105 3.72 2.69 -2.62
N GLY A 106 3.60 2.10 -3.80
CA GLY A 106 2.30 1.87 -4.44
C GLY A 106 1.38 0.93 -3.66
N HIS A 107 1.93 -0.11 -3.01
CA HIS A 107 1.14 -1.01 -2.16
C HIS A 107 0.54 -0.26 -0.98
N ALA A 108 1.33 0.59 -0.30
CA ALA A 108 0.83 1.40 0.80
C ALA A 108 -0.22 2.42 0.33
N ALA A 109 -0.01 3.05 -0.83
CA ALA A 109 -0.98 3.98 -1.41
C ALA A 109 -2.32 3.31 -1.73
N MET A 110 -2.30 2.19 -2.43
CA MET A 110 -3.53 1.45 -2.75
C MET A 110 -4.18 0.83 -1.51
N ALA A 111 -3.39 0.39 -0.52
CA ALA A 111 -3.89 -0.12 0.75
C ALA A 111 -4.70 0.93 1.52
N VAL A 112 -4.17 2.14 1.66
CA VAL A 112 -4.86 3.24 2.33
C VAL A 112 -6.07 3.72 1.51
N ALA A 113 -5.91 3.87 0.20
CA ALA A 113 -7.01 4.29 -0.66
C ALA A 113 -8.19 3.30 -0.62
N GLY A 114 -7.88 2.01 -0.70
CA GLY A 114 -8.83 0.91 -0.62
C GLY A 114 -9.52 0.81 0.73
N ALA A 115 -8.77 0.92 1.83
CA ALA A 115 -9.34 0.91 3.18
C ALA A 115 -10.31 2.08 3.40
N ILE A 116 -9.96 3.29 2.96
CA ILE A 116 -10.83 4.48 3.07
C ILE A 116 -12.11 4.31 2.25
N ALA A 117 -11.98 3.99 0.97
CA ALA A 117 -13.14 3.87 0.08
C ALA A 117 -14.04 2.70 0.50
N GLY A 118 -13.44 1.57 0.90
CA GLY A 118 -14.16 0.41 1.41
C GLY A 118 -14.88 0.65 2.74
N ALA A 119 -14.23 1.31 3.71
CA ALA A 119 -14.85 1.66 4.99
C ALA A 119 -15.95 2.72 4.83
N ARG A 120 -15.88 3.59 3.82
CA ARG A 120 -16.98 4.49 3.47
C ARG A 120 -18.16 3.76 2.83
N MET A 121 -17.90 2.71 2.06
CA MET A 121 -18.94 1.87 1.49
C MET A 121 -19.65 1.03 2.57
N ILE A 122 -18.90 0.38 3.46
CA ILE A 122 -19.44 -0.45 4.54
C ILE A 122 -18.69 -0.11 5.83
N LEU A 123 -19.30 0.72 6.69
CA LEU A 123 -18.66 1.22 7.91
C LEU A 123 -18.15 0.10 8.81
N ALA A 124 -18.97 -0.95 9.00
CA ALA A 124 -18.62 -2.11 9.82
C ALA A 124 -17.41 -2.89 9.27
N ALA A 125 -17.20 -2.89 7.95
CA ALA A 125 -16.05 -3.56 7.33
C ALA A 125 -14.72 -2.85 7.67
N GLY A 126 -14.76 -1.58 8.12
CA GLY A 126 -13.56 -0.83 8.50
C GLY A 126 -12.68 -1.53 9.54
N TRP A 127 -13.29 -2.30 10.45
CA TRP A 127 -12.56 -3.11 11.45
C TRP A 127 -11.66 -4.18 10.84
N VAL A 128 -11.94 -4.62 9.61
CA VAL A 128 -11.13 -5.59 8.87
C VAL A 128 -10.24 -4.91 7.84
N LEU A 129 -10.79 -3.93 7.12
CA LEU A 129 -10.09 -3.29 6.01
C LEU A 129 -8.90 -2.43 6.47
N TRP A 130 -9.00 -1.76 7.62
CA TRP A 130 -7.87 -0.97 8.15
C TRP A 130 -6.70 -1.85 8.59
N PRO A 131 -6.88 -2.89 9.43
CA PRO A 131 -5.79 -3.81 9.74
C PRO A 131 -5.19 -4.46 8.50
N LEU A 132 -6.02 -4.92 7.54
CA LEU A 132 -5.54 -5.46 6.28
C LEU A 132 -4.65 -4.47 5.53
N GLY A 133 -5.09 -3.21 5.39
CA GLY A 133 -4.31 -2.18 4.73
C GLY A 133 -2.98 -1.89 5.43
N VAL A 134 -2.95 -1.88 6.76
CA VAL A 134 -1.72 -1.72 7.55
C VAL A 134 -0.77 -2.90 7.31
N VAL A 135 -1.26 -4.13 7.35
CA VAL A 135 -0.43 -5.33 7.12
C VAL A 135 0.15 -5.32 5.70
N VAL A 136 -0.64 -4.97 4.68
CA VAL A 136 -0.16 -4.82 3.29
C VAL A 136 0.91 -3.72 3.18
N ALA A 137 0.75 -2.61 3.89
CA ALA A 137 1.70 -1.50 3.84
C ALA A 137 3.02 -1.87 4.54
N VAL A 138 2.94 -2.45 5.73
CA VAL A 138 4.10 -2.85 6.55
C VAL A 138 4.87 -4.01 5.91
N SER A 139 4.19 -4.95 5.24
CA SER A 139 4.84 -6.09 4.59
C SER A 139 5.92 -5.65 3.61
N ARG A 140 5.78 -4.46 2.99
CA ARG A 140 6.75 -3.92 2.03
C ARG A 140 8.11 -3.56 2.63
N VAL A 141 8.13 -3.08 3.87
CA VAL A 141 9.38 -2.87 4.62
C VAL A 141 9.92 -4.21 5.08
N TYR A 142 9.03 -5.06 5.61
CA TYR A 142 9.39 -6.38 6.14
C TYR A 142 10.06 -7.28 5.11
N ILE A 143 9.55 -7.33 3.87
CA ILE A 143 10.15 -8.13 2.79
C ILE A 143 11.42 -7.48 2.19
N GLY A 144 11.77 -6.27 2.62
CA GLY A 144 13.03 -5.60 2.28
C GLY A 144 13.04 -4.80 0.97
N VAL A 145 11.87 -4.46 0.42
CA VAL A 145 11.77 -3.81 -0.90
C VAL A 145 11.44 -2.32 -0.86
N HIS A 146 11.08 -1.78 0.29
CA HIS A 146 10.77 -0.35 0.50
C HIS A 146 11.39 0.20 1.78
N TRP A 147 11.73 1.48 1.75
CA TRP A 147 12.07 2.24 2.95
C TRP A 147 10.82 2.52 3.79
N PRO A 148 10.94 2.68 5.12
CA PRO A 148 9.82 3.09 5.97
C PRO A 148 9.14 4.39 5.49
N THR A 149 9.91 5.37 5.01
CA THR A 149 9.34 6.63 4.49
C THR A 149 8.61 6.46 3.16
N ASP A 150 8.98 5.49 2.31
CA ASP A 150 8.22 5.17 1.10
C ASP A 150 6.79 4.75 1.44
N VAL A 151 6.63 4.01 2.54
CA VAL A 151 5.34 3.51 3.04
C VAL A 151 4.52 4.64 3.64
N VAL A 152 5.13 5.51 4.45
CA VAL A 152 4.45 6.70 5.00
C VAL A 152 3.99 7.64 3.88
N ALA A 153 4.87 7.94 2.91
CA ALA A 153 4.51 8.77 1.76
C ALA A 153 3.43 8.11 0.90
N GLY A 154 3.52 6.79 0.68
CA GLY A 154 2.47 6.02 0.02
C GLY A 154 1.13 6.16 0.72
N ALA A 155 1.08 6.06 2.05
CA ALA A 155 -0.15 6.25 2.82
C ALA A 155 -0.76 7.65 2.62
N VAL A 156 0.07 8.70 2.61
CA VAL A 156 -0.38 10.09 2.34
C VAL A 156 -0.93 10.24 0.91
N VAL A 157 -0.27 9.64 -0.09
CA VAL A 157 -0.76 9.60 -1.47
C VAL A 157 -2.11 8.89 -1.54
N GLY A 158 -2.23 7.70 -0.92
CA GLY A 158 -3.46 6.93 -0.88
C GLY A 158 -4.62 7.68 -0.24
N LEU A 159 -4.37 8.35 0.89
CA LEU A 159 -5.34 9.23 1.55
C LEU A 159 -5.81 10.35 0.62
N SER A 160 -4.87 11.01 -0.05
CA SER A 160 -5.17 12.14 -0.95
C SER A 160 -5.98 11.69 -2.16
N CYS A 161 -5.57 10.59 -2.81
CA CYS A 161 -6.29 10.00 -3.94
C CYS A 161 -7.70 9.55 -3.54
N ALA A 162 -7.86 8.87 -2.40
CA ALA A 162 -9.19 8.51 -1.92
C ALA A 162 -10.03 9.73 -1.57
N TRP A 163 -9.47 10.76 -0.97
CA TRP A 163 -10.21 12.00 -0.70
C TRP A 163 -10.70 12.66 -1.99
N LEU A 164 -9.88 12.71 -3.05
CA LEU A 164 -10.31 13.25 -4.35
C LEU A 164 -11.44 12.43 -4.99
N VAL A 165 -11.40 11.09 -4.88
CA VAL A 165 -12.39 10.21 -5.54
C VAL A 165 -13.67 10.03 -4.72
N VAL A 166 -13.56 9.90 -3.39
CA VAL A 166 -14.70 9.58 -2.49
C VAL A 166 -15.01 10.65 -1.43
N GLY A 167 -14.21 11.72 -1.31
CA GLY A 167 -14.34 12.75 -0.26
C GLY A 167 -15.51 13.71 -0.40
N GLY A 168 -16.05 13.91 -1.60
CA GLY A 168 -17.17 14.84 -1.84
C GLY A 168 -18.54 14.40 -1.28
N ARG A 169 -18.63 13.26 -0.59
CA ARG A 169 -19.90 12.76 -0.04
C ARG A 169 -20.16 13.27 1.37
N ARG A 170 -21.21 14.06 1.52
CA ARG A 170 -21.92 14.18 2.79
C ARG A 170 -22.72 12.90 3.01
N ARG A 171 -22.67 12.33 4.22
CA ARG A 171 -23.63 11.31 4.64
C ARG A 171 -24.97 12.03 4.76
N VAL A 172 -25.92 11.71 3.91
CA VAL A 172 -27.33 12.11 4.06
C VAL A 172 -28.02 10.99 4.83
#